data_AF-A0A3M7THB1-F1
#
_entry.id   AF-A0A3M7THB1-F1
#
_cell.length_a   1.000
_cell.length_b   1.000
_cell.length_c   1.000
_cell.angle_alpha   90.00
_cell.angle_beta   90.00
_cell.angle_gamma   90.00
#
_symmetry.space_group_name_H-M   'P 1'
#
loop_
_entity.id
_entity.type
_entity.pdbx_description
1 polymer ?
#
loop_
_entity_poly.entity_id
_entity_poly.type
_entity_poly.pdbx_seq_one_letter_code
_entity_poly.pdbx_strand_id
1 'polypeptide(L)'
;MKKTIFLAITGLLMATFTSCNQDRDDSISASPNVSTTISSNLTSRSVTHPSNNRVAWDNYRTVTSSNIPFGYTAEGCFARAHKMKQLLENKGVRNMAKVWVYKERGGAQLKNGWSYHVALKIDNYVLDPSLYDKPITQEEWVQACKAYNHQVVVMEVTDASRYAPSGDIHKFGRTGQYTTDNYYKATDCVINTIVNSVRNGVPVNVKHCMGGFTAR
;
A
#
# COMPACT_ATOMS: atom_id res chain seq x y z
N MET A 1 -53.55 -12.34 -31.61
CA MET A 1 -53.21 -12.00 -33.01
C MET A 1 -52.62 -10.60 -33.06
N LYS A 2 -51.32 -10.49 -33.37
CA LYS A 2 -50.68 -9.47 -34.24
C LYS A 2 -49.16 -9.61 -34.05
N LYS A 3 -48.52 -10.09 -35.12
CA LYS A 3 -47.07 -10.16 -35.28
C LYS A 3 -46.59 -8.81 -35.81
N THR A 4 -45.44 -8.34 -35.36
CA THR A 4 -44.59 -7.45 -36.16
C THR A 4 -43.13 -7.65 -35.78
N ILE A 5 -42.35 -7.92 -36.83
CA ILE A 5 -40.91 -8.16 -36.92
C ILE A 5 -40.21 -6.84 -37.29
N PHE A 6 -38.87 -6.82 -37.23
CA PHE A 6 -37.87 -5.94 -37.89
C PHE A 6 -37.12 -5.02 -36.92
N LEU A 7 -35.80 -4.80 -36.99
CA LEU A 7 -34.69 -5.29 -37.83
C LEU A 7 -33.38 -4.90 -37.08
N ALA A 8 -32.31 -5.68 -37.24
CA ALA A 8 -30.98 -5.42 -36.68
C ALA A 8 -30.24 -4.29 -37.41
N ILE A 9 -29.43 -3.50 -36.68
CA ILE A 9 -28.31 -2.72 -37.25
C ILE A 9 -27.10 -2.85 -36.32
N THR A 10 -26.16 -3.69 -36.75
CA THR A 10 -24.76 -3.73 -36.31
C THR A 10 -24.01 -2.53 -36.89
N GLY A 11 -23.49 -1.66 -36.01
CA GLY A 11 -22.55 -0.59 -36.37
C GLY A 11 -21.15 -0.93 -35.86
N LEU A 12 -20.27 -1.32 -36.79
CA LEU A 12 -18.85 -1.56 -36.58
C LEU A 12 -18.11 -0.21 -36.63
N LEU A 13 -17.56 0.26 -35.50
CA LEU A 13 -16.70 1.44 -35.47
C LEU A 13 -15.28 1.06 -35.90
N MET A 14 -14.90 1.42 -37.12
CA MET A 14 -13.52 1.43 -37.58
C MET A 14 -12.84 2.71 -37.06
N ALA A 15 -11.89 2.56 -36.15
CA ALA A 15 -10.99 3.65 -35.75
C ALA A 15 -9.81 3.72 -36.73
N THR A 16 -9.71 4.82 -37.47
CA THR A 16 -8.56 5.14 -38.32
C THR A 16 -7.43 5.68 -37.44
N PHE A 17 -6.27 5.02 -37.45
CA PHE A 17 -5.04 5.59 -36.89
C PHE A 17 -4.43 6.56 -37.90
N THR A 18 -4.42 7.85 -37.55
CA THR A 18 -3.63 8.87 -38.27
C THR A 18 -2.17 8.73 -37.85
N SER A 19 -1.33 8.28 -38.78
CA SER A 19 0.12 8.26 -38.69
C SER A 19 0.66 9.62 -39.15
N CYS A 20 1.41 10.29 -38.29
CA CYS A 20 2.20 11.46 -38.67
C CYS A 20 3.62 10.98 -39.01
N ASN A 21 3.90 10.79 -40.30
CA ASN A 21 5.26 10.94 -40.82
C ASN A 21 5.35 12.35 -41.39
N GLN A 22 6.24 13.18 -40.85
CA GLN A 22 6.73 14.37 -41.53
C GLN A 22 8.23 14.26 -41.68
N ASP A 23 8.61 13.74 -42.85
CA ASP A 23 9.89 14.05 -43.48
C ASP A 23 9.90 15.54 -43.80
N ARG A 24 10.97 16.22 -43.38
CA ARG A 24 11.43 17.45 -44.02
C ARG A 24 12.94 17.43 -44.00
N ASP A 25 13.52 16.85 -45.04
CA ASP A 25 14.87 17.15 -45.46
C ASP A 25 14.84 18.52 -46.14
N ASP A 26 15.68 19.44 -45.66
CA ASP A 26 16.30 20.47 -46.48
C ASP A 26 17.72 20.70 -45.95
N SER A 27 18.67 20.24 -46.74
CA SER A 27 20.11 20.45 -46.60
C SER A 27 20.52 21.86 -47.04
N ILE A 28 21.55 22.47 -46.40
CA ILE A 28 22.84 22.91 -47.01
C ILE A 28 23.62 23.88 -46.10
N SER A 29 24.84 23.44 -45.77
CA SER A 29 26.13 24.16 -45.65
C SER A 29 26.36 25.29 -44.63
N ALA A 30 27.26 25.06 -43.66
CA ALA A 30 28.64 25.59 -43.59
C ALA A 30 29.23 25.48 -42.15
N SER A 31 30.50 25.06 -42.05
CA SER A 31 31.33 24.88 -40.83
C SER A 31 31.83 26.22 -40.23
N PRO A 32 32.66 26.28 -39.15
CA PRO A 32 32.77 25.49 -37.91
C PRO A 32 32.78 26.39 -36.62
N ASN A 33 32.86 25.76 -35.44
CA ASN A 33 33.19 26.31 -34.10
C ASN A 33 32.10 27.11 -33.35
N VAL A 34 31.74 26.64 -32.15
CA VAL A 34 31.79 27.39 -30.87
C VAL A 34 31.14 26.54 -29.77
N SER A 35 31.90 26.28 -28.70
CA SER A 35 31.40 25.76 -27.43
C SER A 35 30.31 26.66 -26.87
N THR A 36 29.16 26.12 -26.49
CA THR A 36 28.26 26.79 -25.56
C THR A 36 27.58 25.77 -24.66
N THR A 37 27.95 25.87 -23.38
CA THR A 37 27.37 25.23 -22.21
C THR A 37 25.88 25.55 -22.10
N ILE A 38 24.99 24.59 -22.39
CA ILE A 38 23.59 24.63 -21.93
C ILE A 38 23.16 23.20 -21.61
N SER A 39 23.44 22.74 -20.39
CA SER A 39 22.68 21.62 -19.82
C SER A 39 21.41 22.16 -19.20
N SER A 40 20.37 22.13 -20.01
CA SER A 40 18.98 22.40 -19.68
C SER A 40 18.51 21.59 -18.47
N ASN A 41 17.82 22.30 -17.58
CA ASN A 41 16.87 21.76 -16.60
C ASN A 41 16.07 20.57 -17.19
N LEU A 42 16.27 19.37 -16.64
CA LEU A 42 15.32 18.27 -16.78
C LEU A 42 14.46 18.18 -15.52
N THR A 43 13.36 18.92 -15.55
CA THR A 43 12.13 18.52 -14.88
C THR A 43 11.47 17.42 -15.71
N SER A 44 11.60 16.16 -15.30
CA SER A 44 10.56 15.16 -15.54
C SER A 44 10.46 14.25 -14.32
N ARG A 45 9.59 14.64 -13.40
CA ARG A 45 9.17 13.82 -12.26
C ARG A 45 8.31 12.68 -12.82
N SER A 46 8.97 11.64 -13.33
CA SER A 46 8.34 10.39 -13.71
C SER A 46 7.68 9.80 -12.46
N VAL A 47 6.36 9.72 -12.47
CA VAL A 47 5.60 8.95 -11.48
C VAL A 47 5.95 7.49 -11.75
N THR A 48 6.93 6.96 -11.02
CA THR A 48 7.38 5.59 -11.16
C THR A 48 6.27 4.64 -10.73
N HIS A 49 5.61 4.02 -11.70
CA HIS A 49 4.63 2.96 -11.44
C HIS A 49 5.28 1.83 -10.61
N PRO A 50 4.59 1.26 -9.59
CA PRO A 50 5.18 0.28 -8.67
C PRO A 50 5.80 -0.95 -9.34
N SER A 51 5.27 -1.36 -10.50
CA SER A 51 5.79 -2.49 -11.27
C SER A 51 7.27 -2.35 -11.66
N ASN A 52 7.79 -1.12 -11.76
CA ASN A 52 9.12 -0.84 -12.28
C ASN A 52 10.12 -0.48 -11.17
N ASN A 53 9.70 -0.42 -9.91
CA ASN A 53 10.59 -0.07 -8.80
C ASN A 53 11.27 -1.32 -8.21
N ARG A 54 12.50 -1.58 -8.65
CA ARG A 54 13.29 -2.73 -8.20
C ARG A 54 13.52 -2.75 -6.68
N VAL A 55 13.70 -1.60 -6.03
CA VAL A 55 13.94 -1.50 -4.59
C VAL A 55 12.70 -1.90 -3.80
N ALA A 56 11.53 -1.41 -4.19
CA ALA A 56 10.26 -1.77 -3.56
C ALA A 56 9.99 -3.28 -3.68
N TRP A 57 10.23 -3.86 -4.87
CA TRP A 57 10.07 -5.29 -5.09
C TRP A 57 11.06 -6.16 -4.30
N ASP A 58 12.31 -5.74 -4.22
CA ASP A 58 13.32 -6.47 -3.45
C ASP A 58 12.98 -6.49 -1.95
N ASN A 59 12.49 -5.38 -1.41
CA ASN A 59 12.00 -5.30 -0.02
C ASN A 59 10.70 -6.08 0.19
N TYR A 60 9.79 -6.05 -0.78
CA TYR A 60 8.57 -6.87 -0.76
C TYR A 60 8.90 -8.37 -0.66
N ARG A 61 9.84 -8.85 -1.48
CA ARG A 61 10.29 -10.25 -1.45
C ARG A 61 10.88 -10.65 -0.11
N THR A 62 11.69 -9.77 0.49
CA THR A 62 12.25 -9.98 1.84
C THR A 62 11.16 -10.16 2.89
N VAL A 63 10.09 -9.36 2.86
CA VAL A 63 9.03 -9.50 3.86
C VAL A 63 8.13 -10.71 3.59
N THR A 64 7.86 -11.06 2.33
CA THR A 64 7.01 -12.21 2.00
C THR A 64 7.70 -13.56 2.19
N SER A 65 9.03 -13.62 2.21
CA SER A 65 9.76 -14.86 2.52
C SER A 65 9.86 -15.18 4.02
N SER A 66 9.17 -14.41 4.87
CA SER A 66 9.19 -14.58 6.32
C SER A 66 7.98 -15.38 6.82
N ASN A 67 7.93 -15.64 8.14
CA ASN A 67 6.82 -16.33 8.80
C ASN A 67 5.67 -15.38 9.24
N ILE A 68 5.61 -14.16 8.70
CA ILE A 68 4.53 -13.22 9.02
C ILE A 68 3.19 -13.79 8.49
N PRO A 69 2.13 -13.87 9.33
CA PRO A 69 0.87 -14.51 8.96
C PRO A 69 -0.02 -13.57 8.14
N PHE A 70 0.39 -13.23 6.92
CA PHE A 70 -0.36 -12.31 6.04
C PHE A 70 -1.75 -12.82 5.64
N GLY A 71 -1.92 -14.14 5.57
CA GLY A 71 -3.23 -14.77 5.30
C GLY A 71 -4.25 -14.60 6.43
N TYR A 72 -3.82 -14.24 7.65
CA TYR A 72 -4.72 -13.93 8.75
C TYR A 72 -4.93 -12.41 8.83
N THR A 73 -6.06 -11.95 8.31
CA THR A 73 -6.35 -10.52 8.17
C THR A 73 -7.19 -9.95 9.31
N ALA A 74 -7.83 -10.79 10.12
CA ALA A 74 -8.77 -10.33 11.12
C ALA A 74 -8.16 -9.40 12.19
N GLU A 75 -6.91 -9.60 12.58
CA GLU A 75 -6.26 -8.83 13.65
C GLU A 75 -4.73 -8.76 13.44
N GLY A 76 -4.01 -7.93 14.21
CA GLY A 76 -2.55 -7.95 14.29
C GLY A 76 -1.81 -7.22 13.17
N CYS A 77 -2.48 -6.34 12.42
CA CYS A 77 -1.86 -5.54 11.35
C CYS A 77 -0.66 -4.72 11.87
N PHE A 78 -0.78 -4.13 13.06
CA PHE A 78 0.29 -3.42 13.75
C PHE A 78 1.54 -4.29 13.94
N ALA A 79 1.38 -5.53 14.39
CA ALA A 79 2.48 -6.47 14.57
C ALA A 79 3.08 -6.91 13.22
N ARG A 80 2.25 -7.17 12.20
CA ARG A 80 2.77 -7.48 10.84
C ARG A 80 3.61 -6.34 10.28
N ALA A 81 3.11 -5.09 10.36
CA ALA A 81 3.84 -3.91 9.91
C ALA A 81 5.15 -3.69 10.68
N HIS A 82 5.15 -3.93 12.00
CA HIS A 82 6.35 -3.82 12.83
C HIS A 82 7.35 -4.95 12.55
N LYS A 83 6.89 -6.17 12.27
CA LYS A 83 7.76 -7.28 11.87
C LYS A 83 8.39 -7.04 10.51
N MET A 84 7.63 -6.48 9.55
CA MET A 84 8.18 -6.04 8.26
C MET A 84 9.29 -4.99 8.45
N LYS A 85 9.08 -3.99 9.31
CA LYS A 85 10.12 -3.02 9.69
C LYS A 85 11.38 -3.73 10.20
N GLN A 86 11.25 -4.65 11.16
CA GLN A 86 12.39 -5.37 11.74
C GLN A 86 13.22 -6.08 10.66
N LEU A 87 12.57 -6.81 9.76
CA LEU A 87 13.23 -7.56 8.69
C LEU A 87 14.03 -6.64 7.77
N LEU A 88 13.46 -5.49 7.43
CA LEU A 88 14.09 -4.53 6.52
C LEU A 88 15.16 -3.68 7.21
N GLU A 89 15.02 -3.37 8.50
CA GLU A 89 16.09 -2.77 9.29
C GLU A 89 17.32 -3.67 9.38
N ASN A 90 17.12 -4.98 9.55
CA ASN A 90 18.19 -5.98 9.58
C ASN A 90 18.87 -6.12 8.21
N LYS A 91 18.14 -5.86 7.12
CA LYS A 91 18.67 -5.77 5.76
C LYS A 91 19.42 -4.45 5.47
N GLY A 92 19.35 -3.48 6.39
CA GLY A 92 19.99 -2.16 6.25
C GLY A 92 19.10 -1.08 5.62
N VAL A 93 17.82 -1.34 5.42
CA VAL A 93 16.85 -0.32 4.98
C VAL A 93 16.59 0.66 6.12
N ARG A 94 16.51 1.96 5.80
CA ARG A 94 16.33 3.04 6.81
C ARG A 94 15.19 4.02 6.48
N ASN A 95 14.85 4.18 5.20
CA ASN A 95 13.79 5.06 4.70
C ASN A 95 12.40 4.38 4.80
N MET A 96 11.94 4.15 6.03
CA MET A 96 10.66 3.53 6.32
C MET A 96 9.72 4.48 7.05
N ALA A 97 8.43 4.34 6.77
CA ALA A 97 7.34 4.98 7.49
C ALA A 97 6.21 3.97 7.74
N LYS A 98 5.21 4.35 8.54
CA LYS A 98 3.93 3.64 8.60
C LYS A 98 2.84 4.48 7.99
N VAL A 99 1.96 3.84 7.24
CA VAL A 99 0.70 4.44 6.78
C VAL A 99 -0.43 3.79 7.56
N TRP A 100 -1.30 4.63 8.10
CA TRP A 100 -2.44 4.26 8.91
C TRP A 100 -3.70 4.70 8.19
N VAL A 101 -4.72 3.85 8.22
CA VAL A 101 -6.09 4.21 7.83
C VAL A 101 -7.00 3.91 9.00
N TYR A 102 -7.81 4.89 9.38
CA TYR A 102 -8.79 4.79 10.44
C TYR A 102 -10.19 4.95 9.86
N LYS A 103 -11.16 4.29 10.47
CA LYS A 103 -12.54 4.75 10.34
C LYS A 103 -12.67 6.18 10.88
N GLU A 104 -13.63 6.93 10.33
CA GLU A 104 -14.03 8.20 10.93
C GLU A 104 -14.67 7.98 12.31
N ARG A 105 -14.61 8.99 13.18
CA ARG A 105 -15.27 8.94 14.49
C ARG A 105 -16.79 8.77 14.31
N GLY A 106 -17.35 7.71 14.88
CA GLY A 106 -18.75 7.34 14.68
C GLY A 106 -19.06 6.75 13.29
N GLY A 107 -18.06 6.62 12.41
CA GLY A 107 -18.19 6.04 11.08
C GLY A 107 -18.22 4.51 11.09
N ALA A 108 -18.54 3.96 9.92
CA ALA A 108 -18.53 2.51 9.68
C ALA A 108 -17.12 1.93 9.81
N GLN A 109 -17.04 0.66 10.22
CA GLN A 109 -15.79 -0.10 10.23
C GLN A 109 -15.21 -0.19 8.81
N LEU A 110 -13.88 -0.32 8.72
CA LEU A 110 -13.15 -0.58 7.49
C LEU A 110 -13.41 -2.02 6.99
N LYS A 111 -12.75 -2.39 5.90
CA LYS A 111 -12.73 -3.77 5.40
C LYS A 111 -12.43 -4.74 6.55
N ASN A 112 -13.02 -5.93 6.50
CA ASN A 112 -12.85 -6.95 7.54
C ASN A 112 -13.21 -6.47 8.97
N GLY A 113 -14.02 -5.43 9.13
CA GLY A 113 -14.49 -4.96 10.45
C GLY A 113 -13.44 -4.21 11.26
N TRP A 114 -12.37 -3.69 10.63
CA TRP A 114 -11.32 -2.98 11.37
C TRP A 114 -11.71 -1.54 11.72
N SER A 115 -11.35 -1.10 12.93
CA SER A 115 -11.35 0.32 13.33
C SER A 115 -10.14 1.06 12.77
N TYR A 116 -9.03 0.35 12.53
CA TYR A 116 -7.89 0.87 11.79
C TYR A 116 -7.12 -0.25 11.06
N HIS A 117 -6.37 0.10 10.03
CA HIS A 117 -5.39 -0.78 9.40
C HIS A 117 -4.06 -0.03 9.23
N VAL A 118 -2.96 -0.78 9.24
CA VAL A 118 -1.61 -0.21 9.15
C VAL A 118 -0.70 -1.11 8.33
N ALA A 119 0.15 -0.47 7.52
CA ALA A 119 1.16 -1.13 6.71
C ALA A 119 2.48 -0.35 6.73
N LEU A 120 3.55 -1.00 6.28
CA LEU A 120 4.86 -0.38 6.13
C LEU A 120 4.93 0.36 4.80
N LYS A 121 5.51 1.55 4.79
CA LYS A 121 5.80 2.33 3.58
C LYS A 121 7.29 2.53 3.41
N ILE A 122 7.76 2.38 2.18
CA ILE A 122 9.14 2.65 1.74
C ILE A 122 9.07 3.58 0.56
N ASP A 123 9.70 4.74 0.69
CA ASP A 123 9.59 5.85 -0.26
C ASP A 123 8.12 6.11 -0.61
N ASN A 124 7.68 5.84 -1.84
CA ASN A 124 6.33 6.08 -2.31
C ASN A 124 5.43 4.83 -2.32
N TYR A 125 5.90 3.70 -1.79
CA TYR A 125 5.20 2.42 -1.89
C TYR A 125 4.79 1.88 -0.53
N VAL A 126 3.61 1.29 -0.48
CA VAL A 126 3.11 0.52 0.66
C VAL A 126 3.34 -0.96 0.40
N LEU A 127 3.85 -1.64 1.42
CA LEU A 127 4.07 -3.08 1.47
C LEU A 127 3.00 -3.69 2.38
N ASP A 128 2.03 -4.38 1.78
CA ASP A 128 1.00 -5.09 2.55
C ASP A 128 0.58 -6.40 1.85
N PRO A 129 1.34 -7.49 2.08
CA PRO A 129 0.99 -8.81 1.56
C PRO A 129 -0.35 -9.37 2.07
N SER A 130 -0.98 -8.75 3.08
CA SER A 130 -2.32 -9.15 3.53
C SER A 130 -3.45 -8.60 2.65
N LEU A 131 -3.13 -7.68 1.72
CA LEU A 131 -4.08 -7.10 0.77
C LEU A 131 -3.65 -7.25 -0.70
N TYR A 132 -2.34 -7.22 -1.00
CA TYR A 132 -1.82 -7.28 -2.37
C TYR A 132 -0.57 -8.11 -2.48
N ASP A 133 -0.35 -8.72 -3.65
CA ASP A 133 0.82 -9.54 -3.99
C ASP A 133 2.01 -8.73 -4.53
N LYS A 134 1.97 -7.40 -4.41
CA LYS A 134 2.96 -6.46 -4.94
C LYS A 134 3.04 -5.17 -4.10
N PRO A 135 4.15 -4.40 -4.18
CA PRO A 135 4.16 -3.01 -3.72
C PRO A 135 3.13 -2.20 -4.49
N ILE A 136 2.41 -1.33 -3.80
CA ILE A 136 1.39 -0.45 -4.39
C ILE A 136 1.55 0.97 -3.90
N THR A 137 0.86 1.91 -4.54
CA THR A 137 0.80 3.30 -4.07
C THR A 137 0.03 3.42 -2.76
N GLN A 138 0.23 4.54 -2.06
CA GLN A 138 -0.52 4.83 -0.85
C GLN A 138 -2.02 4.95 -1.14
N GLU A 139 -2.37 5.59 -2.25
CA GLU A 139 -3.75 5.83 -2.66
C GLU A 139 -4.47 4.50 -2.94
N GLU A 140 -3.86 3.59 -3.71
CA GLU A 140 -4.39 2.25 -3.96
C GLU A 140 -4.59 1.46 -2.66
N TRP A 141 -3.64 1.57 -1.73
CA TRP A 141 -3.71 0.87 -0.45
C TRP A 141 -4.85 1.41 0.41
N VAL A 142 -5.00 2.74 0.50
CA VAL A 142 -6.09 3.38 1.25
C VAL A 142 -7.45 2.95 0.70
N GLN A 143 -7.63 2.86 -0.63
CA GLN A 143 -8.88 2.38 -1.21
C GLN A 143 -9.16 0.92 -0.86
N ALA A 144 -8.13 0.07 -0.83
CA ALA A 144 -8.29 -1.35 -0.47
C ALA A 144 -8.66 -1.59 0.99
N CYS A 145 -8.35 -0.63 1.87
CA CYS A 145 -8.75 -0.65 3.28
C CYS A 145 -10.23 -0.36 3.47
N LYS A 146 -10.90 0.32 2.53
CA LYS A 146 -12.31 0.68 2.67
C LYS A 146 -13.22 -0.53 2.56
N ALA A 147 -14.31 -0.52 3.32
CA ALA A 147 -15.41 -1.47 3.19
C ALA A 147 -16.25 -1.20 1.93
N TYR A 148 -16.28 0.05 1.44
CA TYR A 148 -17.00 0.46 0.22
C TYR A 148 -16.37 1.74 -0.37
N ASN A 149 -16.54 1.97 -1.69
CA ASN A 149 -15.79 2.97 -2.46
C ASN A 149 -15.85 4.41 -1.88
N HIS A 150 -17.02 4.84 -1.42
CA HIS A 150 -17.25 6.20 -0.91
C HIS A 150 -17.08 6.33 0.61
N GLN A 151 -16.51 5.33 1.29
CA GLN A 151 -16.25 5.42 2.72
C GLN A 151 -15.27 6.56 3.01
N VAL A 152 -15.65 7.43 3.94
CA VAL A 152 -14.78 8.45 4.52
C VAL A 152 -13.84 7.77 5.51
N VAL A 153 -12.54 8.03 5.35
CA VAL A 153 -11.48 7.45 6.18
C VAL A 153 -10.48 8.54 6.53
N VAL A 154 -9.82 8.39 7.67
CA VAL A 154 -8.72 9.26 8.08
C VAL A 154 -7.41 8.54 7.82
N MET A 155 -6.50 9.18 7.09
CA MET A 155 -5.19 8.63 6.76
C MET A 155 -4.10 9.44 7.46
N GLU A 156 -3.06 8.73 7.93
CA GLU A 156 -1.90 9.33 8.57
C GLU A 156 -0.63 8.59 8.18
N VAL A 157 0.47 9.34 8.01
CA VAL A 157 1.81 8.77 7.85
C VAL A 157 2.63 9.12 9.09
N THR A 158 3.26 8.12 9.70
CA THR A 158 4.11 8.32 10.88
C THR A 158 5.47 7.66 10.73
N ASP A 159 6.38 7.99 11.65
CA ASP A 159 7.66 7.32 11.78
C ASP A 159 7.49 5.80 11.94
N ALA A 160 8.41 5.02 11.36
CA ALA A 160 8.33 3.57 11.40
C ALA A 160 8.45 2.98 12.82
N SER A 161 8.91 3.71 13.83
CA SER A 161 8.96 3.22 15.23
C SER A 161 7.58 3.12 15.91
N ARG A 162 6.54 3.76 15.37
CA ARG A 162 5.18 3.69 15.96
C ARG A 162 4.66 2.25 15.89
N TYR A 163 4.18 1.72 17.01
CA TYR A 163 3.78 0.31 17.10
C TYR A 163 2.27 0.15 16.90
N ALA A 164 1.48 0.62 17.85
CA ALA A 164 0.01 0.58 17.79
C ALA A 164 -0.56 1.91 18.33
N PRO A 165 -1.77 2.31 17.92
CA PRO A 165 -2.43 3.48 18.49
C PRO A 165 -2.68 3.28 19.98
N SER A 166 -2.50 4.33 20.79
CA SER A 166 -2.90 4.34 22.18
C SER A 166 -4.25 5.05 22.35
N GLY A 167 -5.03 4.60 23.33
CA GLY A 167 -6.39 5.09 23.58
C GLY A 167 -7.48 4.25 22.91
N ASP A 168 -8.74 4.64 23.12
CA ASP A 168 -9.90 3.90 22.61
C ASP A 168 -10.18 4.24 21.14
N ILE A 169 -9.42 3.62 20.24
CA ILE A 169 -9.55 3.79 18.79
C ILE A 169 -10.93 3.35 18.27
N HIS A 170 -11.58 2.38 18.94
CA HIS A 170 -12.89 1.86 18.54
C HIS A 170 -13.97 2.91 18.76
N LYS A 171 -13.83 3.74 19.80
CA LYS A 171 -14.72 4.88 20.08
C LYS A 171 -14.36 6.13 19.28
N PHE A 172 -13.08 6.48 19.20
CA PHE A 172 -12.66 7.80 18.74
C PHE A 172 -12.16 7.84 17.29
N GLY A 173 -11.94 6.68 16.64
CA GLY A 173 -11.12 6.65 15.43
C GLY A 173 -9.70 7.11 15.77
N ARG A 174 -9.02 7.84 14.89
CA ARG A 174 -7.65 8.34 15.09
C ARG A 174 -7.49 9.10 16.42
N THR A 175 -6.58 8.64 17.28
CA THR A 175 -6.22 9.31 18.54
C THR A 175 -4.99 10.23 18.42
N GLY A 176 -4.15 10.00 17.41
CA GLY A 176 -2.88 10.72 17.23
C GLY A 176 -1.78 10.34 18.23
N GLN A 177 -2.06 9.39 19.12
CA GLN A 177 -1.10 8.88 20.11
C GLN A 177 -0.76 7.42 19.80
N TYR A 178 0.50 7.05 20.04
CA TYR A 178 1.03 5.75 19.65
C TYR A 178 2.01 5.22 20.69
N THR A 179 1.97 3.92 20.89
CA THR A 179 3.00 3.18 21.63
C THR A 179 4.21 2.86 20.75
N THR A 180 5.24 2.29 21.38
CA THR A 180 6.44 1.77 20.69
C THR A 180 6.71 0.34 21.17
N ASP A 181 7.40 -0.44 20.35
CA ASP A 181 7.85 -1.80 20.67
C ASP A 181 9.29 -2.00 20.20
N ASN A 182 10.20 -1.21 20.78
CA ASN A 182 11.60 -1.10 20.32
C ASN A 182 12.36 -2.43 20.32
N TYR A 183 11.91 -3.42 21.10
CA TYR A 183 12.52 -4.74 21.22
C TYR A 183 11.69 -5.85 20.57
N TYR A 184 10.63 -5.51 19.83
CA TYR A 184 9.78 -6.45 19.11
C TYR A 184 9.10 -7.50 20.00
N LYS A 185 9.01 -7.28 21.32
CA LYS A 185 8.47 -8.27 22.26
C LYS A 185 6.96 -8.42 22.09
N ALA A 186 6.23 -7.30 21.95
CA ALA A 186 4.80 -7.35 21.68
C ALA A 186 4.54 -7.90 20.28
N THR A 187 5.35 -7.47 19.30
CA THR A 187 5.31 -7.91 17.91
C THR A 187 5.42 -9.43 17.81
N ASP A 188 6.47 -10.01 18.39
CA ASP A 188 6.73 -11.44 18.32
C ASP A 188 5.68 -12.26 19.07
N CYS A 189 5.19 -11.77 20.21
CA CYS A 189 4.06 -12.39 20.90
C CYS A 189 2.83 -12.50 19.99
N VAL A 190 2.44 -11.41 19.33
CA VAL A 190 1.26 -11.37 18.45
C VAL A 190 1.46 -12.27 17.23
N ILE A 191 2.61 -12.17 16.56
CA ILE A 191 2.93 -12.99 15.39
C ILE A 191 2.88 -14.48 15.74
N ASN A 192 3.56 -14.90 16.81
CA ASN A 192 3.61 -16.30 17.24
C ASN A 192 2.24 -16.80 17.68
N THR A 193 1.45 -15.97 18.38
CA THR A 193 0.08 -16.30 18.76
C THR A 193 -0.77 -16.60 17.52
N ILE A 194 -0.77 -15.71 16.53
CA ILE A 194 -1.55 -15.89 15.30
C ILE A 194 -1.09 -17.14 14.55
N VAL A 195 0.22 -17.31 14.34
CA VAL A 195 0.78 -18.46 13.62
C VAL A 195 0.38 -19.77 14.30
N ASN A 196 0.52 -19.86 15.63
CA ASN A 196 0.18 -21.07 16.37
C ASN A 196 -1.33 -21.33 16.37
N SER A 197 -2.16 -20.31 16.57
CA SER A 197 -3.61 -20.46 16.55
C SER A 197 -4.12 -20.93 15.19
N VAL A 198 -3.65 -20.31 14.10
CA VAL A 198 -4.03 -20.69 12.73
C VAL A 198 -3.56 -22.11 12.41
N ARG A 199 -2.32 -22.47 12.76
CA ARG A 199 -1.79 -23.83 12.55
C ARG A 199 -2.63 -24.90 13.26
N ASN A 200 -3.08 -24.61 14.48
CA ASN A 200 -3.83 -25.55 15.30
C ASN A 200 -5.35 -25.47 15.11
N GLY A 201 -5.84 -24.60 14.22
CA GLY A 201 -7.27 -24.42 13.99
C GLY A 201 -8.04 -23.88 15.20
N VAL A 202 -7.39 -23.15 16.10
CA VAL A 202 -8.01 -22.58 17.29
C VAL A 202 -8.24 -21.06 17.15
N PRO A 203 -9.22 -20.49 17.87
CA PRO A 203 -9.45 -19.05 17.84
C PRO A 203 -8.19 -18.25 18.20
N VAL A 204 -7.93 -17.19 17.44
CA VAL A 204 -6.83 -16.27 17.70
C VAL A 204 -7.23 -15.31 18.82
N ASN A 205 -6.43 -15.26 19.90
CA ASN A 205 -6.58 -14.28 20.98
C ASN A 205 -5.24 -13.62 21.32
N VAL A 206 -5.03 -12.40 20.84
CA VAL A 206 -3.79 -11.63 21.03
C VAL A 206 -3.84 -10.68 22.23
N LYS A 207 -4.95 -10.60 22.98
CA LYS A 207 -5.12 -9.66 24.10
C LYS A 207 -4.18 -9.92 25.27
N HIS A 208 -3.64 -11.13 25.36
CA HIS A 208 -2.66 -11.51 26.38
C HIS A 208 -1.25 -10.96 26.08
N CYS A 209 -0.98 -10.53 24.84
CA CYS A 209 0.28 -9.89 24.48
C CYS A 209 0.35 -8.48 25.06
N MET A 210 1.57 -8.01 25.33
CA MET A 210 1.82 -6.69 25.92
C MET A 210 1.05 -5.57 25.18
N GLY A 211 0.28 -4.80 25.95
CA GLY A 211 -0.55 -3.70 25.46
C GLY A 211 -1.96 -4.10 25.00
N GLY A 212 -2.24 -5.39 24.78
CA GLY A 212 -3.59 -5.89 24.49
C GLY A 212 -4.26 -5.28 23.26
N PHE A 213 -3.49 -4.76 22.31
CA PHE A 213 -4.01 -4.00 21.18
C PHE A 213 -4.84 -4.85 20.23
N THR A 214 -5.91 -4.24 19.70
CA THR A 214 -6.77 -4.80 18.66
C THR A 214 -7.07 -3.75 17.59
N ALA A 215 -7.19 -4.20 16.35
CA ALA A 215 -7.61 -3.44 15.19
C ALA A 215 -9.11 -3.56 14.97
N ARG A 216 -9.78 -4.60 15.48
CA ARG A 216 -11.24 -4.76 15.46
C ARG A 216 -11.90 -4.21 16.71
#